data_AF-A0AAW3CC97-F1
#
_entry.id   AF-A0AAW3CC97-F1
#
_cell.length_a   1.000
_cell.length_b   1.000
_cell.length_c   1.000
_cell.angle_alpha   90.00
_cell.angle_beta   90.00
_cell.angle_gamma   90.00
#
_symmetry.space_group_name_H-M   'P 1'
#
loop_
_entity.id
_entity.type
_entity.pdbx_description
1 polymer ?
#
loop_
_entity_poly.entity_id
_entity_poly.type
_entity_poly.pdbx_seq_one_letter_code
_entity_poly.pdbx_strand_id
1 'polypeptide(L)'
;ADDGNGNSSDGDYSDARPPHVRILDFGLACGVEEVGPELRRCVGTPHYMAPETFPHNCDCDVPAARDVWSLGVTLFRLSTGVFPVFEVGKTWQKPPFTKLHDGRLWLPSKNLFNEPLSAESLAVLSVAVSMLVPNPWHRLNAEGALLQLQTLQEAFSRQVQLLRPSIDCTPAPPRNSPLNEKDSDQTPCM
;
A
#
# COMPACT_ATOMS: atom_id res chain seq x y z
N ALA A 1 8.04 -50.06 -25.73
CA ALA A 1 9.16 -49.25 -25.18
C ALA A 1 9.06 -47.92 -25.90
N ASP A 2 8.11 -47.10 -25.46
CA ASP A 2 8.29 -46.07 -24.42
C ASP A 2 8.84 -44.81 -25.11
N ASP A 3 7.89 -44.00 -25.60
CA ASP A 3 8.15 -42.69 -26.17
C ASP A 3 8.42 -41.70 -25.03
N GLY A 4 9.63 -41.15 -25.02
CA GLY A 4 10.07 -40.16 -24.04
C GLY A 4 9.19 -38.91 -24.06
N ASN A 5 8.41 -38.75 -23.00
CA ASN A 5 7.63 -37.54 -22.72
C ASN A 5 8.59 -36.41 -22.28
N GLY A 6 8.78 -35.44 -23.16
CA GLY A 6 9.58 -34.24 -22.92
C GLY A 6 8.93 -33.27 -21.93
N ASN A 7 9.79 -32.69 -21.10
CA ASN A 7 9.57 -31.55 -20.20
C ASN A 7 8.50 -30.53 -20.67
N SER A 8 7.46 -30.37 -19.87
CA SER A 8 6.83 -29.05 -19.64
C SER A 8 7.10 -28.67 -18.20
N SER A 9 8.26 -28.07 -17.94
CA SER A 9 8.53 -27.32 -16.72
C SER A 9 7.79 -25.98 -16.80
N ASP A 10 6.46 -26.03 -16.69
CA ASP A 10 5.67 -24.85 -16.38
C ASP A 10 5.99 -24.48 -14.93
N GLY A 11 6.94 -23.57 -14.79
CA GLY A 11 7.34 -23.01 -13.50
C GLY A 11 6.13 -22.35 -12.86
N ASP A 12 5.58 -23.04 -11.85
CA ASP A 12 4.52 -22.59 -10.99
C ASP A 12 4.96 -21.32 -10.23
N TYR A 13 4.66 -20.16 -10.82
CA TYR A 13 4.88 -18.84 -10.20
C TYR A 13 3.76 -18.47 -9.20
N SER A 14 2.86 -19.40 -8.85
CA SER A 14 1.67 -19.09 -8.04
C SER A 14 1.92 -18.95 -6.53
N ASP A 15 3.14 -19.25 -6.03
CA ASP A 15 3.47 -19.21 -4.59
C ASP A 15 4.50 -18.13 -4.21
N ALA A 16 4.46 -16.98 -4.88
CA ALA A 16 5.24 -15.82 -4.42
C ALA A 16 4.64 -15.27 -3.12
N ARG A 17 5.21 -15.67 -1.97
CA ARG A 17 4.88 -15.08 -0.67
C ARG A 17 4.94 -13.55 -0.76
N PRO A 18 4.02 -12.83 -0.09
CA PRO A 18 4.03 -11.38 -0.12
C PRO A 18 5.37 -10.85 0.41
N PRO A 19 5.88 -9.76 -0.17
CA PRO A 19 7.15 -9.18 0.25
C PRO A 19 7.08 -8.78 1.72
N HIS A 20 8.11 -9.16 2.48
CA HIS A 20 8.19 -8.89 3.91
C HIS A 20 9.09 -7.67 4.17
N VAL A 21 8.49 -6.58 4.68
CA VAL A 21 9.16 -5.30 4.93
C VAL A 21 9.67 -5.24 6.38
N ARG A 22 10.89 -4.75 6.59
CA ARG A 22 11.51 -4.58 7.92
C ARG A 22 12.09 -3.18 8.08
N ILE A 23 11.98 -2.62 9.28
CA ILE A 23 12.67 -1.38 9.68
C ILE A 23 14.08 -1.76 10.16
N LEU A 24 15.10 -1.03 9.71
CA LEU A 24 16.51 -1.43 9.88
C LEU A 24 17.37 -0.38 10.59
N ASP A 25 17.10 0.90 10.41
CA ASP A 25 17.93 1.98 10.95
C ASP A 25 17.37 2.50 12.27
N PHE A 26 18.07 2.17 13.36
CA PHE A 26 17.77 2.62 14.72
C PHE A 26 18.87 3.55 15.28
N GLY A 27 19.73 4.13 14.43
CA GLY A 27 20.86 4.96 14.87
C GLY A 27 20.48 6.25 15.61
N LEU A 28 19.20 6.65 15.54
CA LEU A 28 18.62 7.81 16.24
C LEU A 28 17.52 7.40 17.23
N ALA A 29 17.31 6.10 17.47
CA ALA A 29 16.29 5.63 18.40
C ALA A 29 16.64 5.99 19.85
N CYS A 30 15.62 6.33 20.64
CA CYS A 30 15.76 6.67 22.06
C CYS A 30 14.64 6.00 22.86
N GLY A 31 14.94 5.51 24.06
CA GLY A 31 13.95 4.93 24.95
C GLY A 31 12.92 5.96 25.42
N VAL A 32 11.66 5.55 25.55
CA VAL A 32 10.55 6.43 26.00
C VAL A 32 10.81 7.01 27.40
N GLU A 33 11.52 6.27 28.25
CA GLU A 33 11.90 6.68 29.61
C GLU A 33 13.21 7.48 29.66
N GLU A 34 13.97 7.52 28.57
CA GLU A 34 15.27 8.18 28.43
C GLU A 34 15.18 9.53 27.71
N VAL A 35 13.97 10.07 27.55
CA VAL A 35 13.69 11.35 26.90
C VAL A 35 14.27 12.49 27.74
N GLY A 36 15.57 12.69 27.60
CA GLY A 36 16.32 13.79 28.19
C GLY A 36 16.45 14.98 27.23
N PRO A 37 17.13 16.06 27.67
CA PRO A 37 17.35 17.26 26.86
C PRO A 37 18.11 17.01 25.54
N GLU A 38 18.81 15.89 25.38
CA GLU A 38 19.46 15.50 24.12
C GLU A 38 18.47 15.17 22.99
N LEU A 39 17.23 14.77 23.31
CA LEU A 39 16.17 14.52 22.31
C LEU A 39 15.57 15.82 21.71
N ARG A 40 16.06 16.98 22.14
CA ARG A 40 15.70 18.30 21.61
C ARG A 40 16.58 18.73 20.43
N ARG A 41 17.57 17.92 20.04
CA ARG A 41 18.40 18.19 18.86
C ARG A 41 17.60 17.88 17.60
N CYS A 42 17.54 18.83 16.66
CA CYS A 42 16.94 18.60 15.34
C CYS A 42 17.81 17.63 14.53
N VAL A 43 17.60 16.33 14.71
CA VAL A 43 18.27 15.26 13.98
C VAL A 43 17.26 14.47 13.15
N GLY A 44 17.69 13.98 11.99
CA GLY A 44 16.86 13.22 11.07
C GLY A 44 16.85 13.79 9.64
N THR A 45 16.16 13.10 8.74
CA THR A 45 15.97 13.55 7.36
C THR A 45 14.86 14.59 7.31
N PRO A 46 15.13 15.87 6.94
CA PRO A 46 14.20 16.99 7.11
C PRO A 46 12.79 16.79 6.53
N HIS A 47 12.67 16.02 5.45
CA HIS A 47 11.40 15.73 4.78
C HIS A 47 10.44 14.89 5.62
N TYR A 48 10.96 14.12 6.57
CA TYR A 48 10.20 13.20 7.41
C TYR A 48 10.04 13.72 8.86
N MET A 49 10.62 14.87 9.18
CA MET A 49 10.61 15.43 10.53
C MET A 49 9.28 16.12 10.81
N ALA A 50 8.72 15.83 11.98
CA ALA A 50 7.49 16.45 12.46
C ALA A 50 7.73 17.92 12.86
N PRO A 51 6.72 18.80 12.73
CA PRO A 51 6.84 20.24 13.03
C PRO A 51 7.32 20.55 14.45
N GLU A 52 6.98 19.71 15.43
CA GLU A 52 7.40 19.83 16.83
C GLU A 52 8.89 19.52 17.07
N THR A 53 9.57 18.91 16.10
CA THR A 53 11.00 18.57 16.22
C THR A 53 11.88 19.81 16.10
N PHE A 54 11.35 20.92 15.57
CA PHE A 54 12.09 22.15 15.35
C PHE A 54 12.13 23.02 16.63
N PRO A 55 13.22 23.77 16.88
CA PRO A 55 13.50 24.38 18.19
C PRO A 55 12.51 25.47 18.60
N HIS A 56 11.70 25.96 17.67
CA HIS A 56 10.68 26.97 17.94
C HIS A 56 9.34 26.38 18.44
N ASN A 57 9.17 25.05 18.36
CA ASN A 57 7.92 24.34 18.64
C ASN A 57 8.11 23.18 19.64
N CYS A 58 9.23 23.15 20.37
CA CYS A 58 9.68 22.00 21.17
C CYS A 58 8.98 21.80 22.52
N ASP A 59 7.82 22.44 22.75
CA ASP A 59 7.07 22.36 24.01
C ASP A 59 6.17 21.10 24.10
N CYS A 60 6.22 20.20 23.12
CA CYS A 60 5.46 18.95 23.12
C CYS A 60 6.37 17.71 23.11
N ASP A 61 6.39 17.04 24.25
CA ASP A 61 7.16 15.83 24.53
C ASP A 61 6.31 14.57 24.26
N VAL A 62 5.86 14.38 23.02
CA VAL A 62 5.24 13.10 22.60
C VAL A 62 6.11 12.45 21.53
N PRO A 63 7.19 11.71 21.91
CA PRO A 63 8.16 11.15 20.96
C PRO A 63 7.50 10.27 19.90
N ALA A 64 6.57 9.40 20.31
CA ALA A 64 5.88 8.48 19.40
C ALA A 64 5.06 9.21 18.32
N ALA A 65 4.58 10.43 18.58
CA ALA A 65 3.85 11.20 17.58
C ALA A 65 4.76 11.61 16.40
N ARG A 66 6.06 11.82 16.64
CA ARG A 66 7.04 12.15 15.60
C ARG A 66 7.23 10.99 14.61
N ASP A 67 7.22 9.76 15.11
CA ASP A 67 7.30 8.55 14.28
C ASP A 67 6.02 8.35 13.46
N VAL A 68 4.86 8.68 14.04
CA VAL A 68 3.60 8.62 13.29
C VAL A 68 3.58 9.64 12.15
N TRP A 69 4.14 10.84 12.37
CA TRP A 69 4.29 11.82 11.29
C TRP A 69 5.18 11.30 10.16
N SER A 70 6.35 10.75 10.49
CA SER A 70 7.30 10.24 9.48
C SER A 70 6.69 9.07 8.67
N LEU A 71 5.89 8.23 9.31
CA LEU A 71 5.10 7.20 8.64
C LEU A 71 4.01 7.81 7.75
N GLY A 72 3.32 8.87 8.19
CA GLY A 72 2.34 9.60 7.39
C GLY A 72 2.94 10.19 6.12
N VAL A 73 4.12 10.81 6.21
CA VAL A 73 4.90 11.28 5.04
C VAL A 73 5.22 10.14 4.09
N THR A 74 5.64 8.99 4.64
CA THR A 74 5.99 7.81 3.85
C THR A 74 4.79 7.27 3.08
N LEU A 75 3.65 7.06 3.76
CA LEU A 75 2.41 6.61 3.14
C LEU A 75 1.93 7.58 2.06
N PHE A 76 1.94 8.88 2.35
CA PHE A 76 1.57 9.93 1.40
C PHE A 76 2.41 9.84 0.12
N ARG A 77 3.74 9.70 0.28
CA ARG A 77 4.66 9.62 -0.85
C ARG A 77 4.51 8.32 -1.63
N LEU A 78 4.22 7.20 -0.97
CA LEU A 78 3.94 5.94 -1.66
C LEU A 78 2.64 6.00 -2.47
N SER A 79 1.62 6.69 -1.98
CA SER A 79 0.32 6.83 -2.66
C SER A 79 0.34 7.86 -3.80
N THR A 80 1.18 8.89 -3.73
CA THR A 80 1.14 10.02 -4.69
C THR A 80 2.41 10.17 -5.52
N GLY A 81 3.54 9.64 -5.05
CA GLY A 81 4.87 9.87 -5.63
C GLY A 81 5.53 11.18 -5.23
N VAL A 82 4.82 12.08 -4.55
CA VAL A 82 5.34 13.39 -4.12
C VAL A 82 5.34 13.51 -2.60
N PHE A 83 6.14 14.42 -2.06
CA PHE A 83 6.10 14.71 -0.63
C PHE A 83 4.94 15.66 -0.28
N PRO A 84 4.41 15.62 0.96
CA PRO A 84 3.31 16.48 1.37
C PRO A 84 3.71 17.96 1.42
N VAL A 85 2.90 18.82 0.81
CA VAL A 85 3.12 20.28 0.77
C VAL A 85 1.96 20.98 1.48
N PHE A 86 2.26 21.88 2.41
CA PHE A 86 1.24 22.59 3.21
C PHE A 86 1.08 24.07 2.80
N GLU A 87 1.81 24.53 1.78
CA GLU A 87 1.70 25.88 1.24
C GLU A 87 1.85 25.86 -0.29
N VAL A 88 0.83 26.30 -1.01
CA VAL A 88 0.80 26.29 -2.48
C VAL A 88 1.80 27.32 -3.02
N GLY A 89 2.68 26.91 -3.95
CA GLY A 89 3.59 27.81 -4.66
C GLY A 89 4.95 28.05 -4.01
N LYS A 90 5.29 27.38 -2.90
CA LYS A 90 6.65 27.38 -2.35
C LYS A 90 7.41 26.10 -2.72
N THR A 91 8.61 26.26 -3.26
CA THR A 91 9.55 25.16 -3.54
C THR A 91 10.30 24.73 -2.28
N TRP A 92 10.71 23.44 -2.26
CA TRP A 92 11.41 22.67 -1.22
C TRP A 92 12.80 23.19 -0.76
N GLN A 93 13.03 24.50 -0.68
CA GLN A 93 14.33 25.06 -0.31
C GLN A 93 14.53 25.18 1.22
N LYS A 94 13.47 25.06 2.02
CA LYS A 94 13.49 25.05 3.49
C LYS A 94 12.49 23.98 3.99
N PRO A 95 12.74 23.32 5.14
CA PRO A 95 11.78 22.36 5.69
C PRO A 95 10.42 23.03 5.82
N PRO A 96 9.36 22.53 5.15
CA PRO A 96 8.09 23.25 5.00
C PRO A 96 7.30 23.40 6.30
N PHE A 97 7.73 22.73 7.37
CA PHE A 97 6.98 22.60 8.62
C PHE A 97 7.33 23.64 9.69
N THR A 98 8.29 24.55 9.41
CA THR A 98 8.68 25.59 10.37
C THR A 98 7.61 26.67 10.59
N LYS A 99 6.58 26.72 9.74
CA LYS A 99 5.46 27.67 9.82
C LYS A 99 4.12 27.00 9.51
N LEU A 100 3.90 25.80 10.08
CA LEU A 100 2.72 24.98 9.80
C LEU A 100 1.47 25.38 10.60
N HIS A 101 1.41 26.62 11.12
CA HIS A 101 0.38 27.01 12.07
C HIS A 101 -1.03 27.07 11.43
N ASP A 102 -1.14 27.29 10.10
CA ASP A 102 -2.43 27.51 9.42
C ASP A 102 -2.58 26.82 8.04
N GLY A 103 -1.58 26.04 7.60
CA GLY A 103 -1.53 25.51 6.23
C GLY A 103 -2.43 24.29 6.02
N ARG A 104 -3.30 24.34 4.99
CA ARG A 104 -4.04 23.16 4.52
C ARG A 104 -3.10 22.28 3.70
N LEU A 105 -3.03 20.98 4.02
CA LEU A 105 -2.31 20.00 3.21
C LEU A 105 -2.89 19.98 1.79
N TRP A 106 -2.03 20.20 0.80
CA TRP A 106 -2.38 20.10 -0.61
C TRP A 106 -2.37 18.63 -1.03
N LEU A 107 -3.43 18.21 -1.72
CA LEU A 107 -3.57 16.86 -2.26
C LEU A 107 -3.37 16.90 -3.79
N PRO A 108 -2.40 16.14 -4.34
CA PRO A 108 -2.24 16.03 -5.78
C PRO A 108 -3.43 15.31 -6.40
N SER A 109 -3.84 15.74 -7.59
CA SER A 109 -4.88 15.04 -8.37
C SER A 109 -4.34 13.84 -9.16
N LYS A 110 -3.02 13.72 -9.25
CA LYS A 110 -2.32 12.73 -10.08
C LYS A 110 -1.14 12.12 -9.34
N ASN A 111 -0.79 10.89 -9.70
CA ASN A 111 0.37 10.18 -9.17
C ASN A 111 1.67 10.54 -9.91
N LEU A 112 2.76 9.86 -9.55
CA LEU A 112 4.10 10.01 -10.16
C LEU A 112 4.12 9.81 -11.69
N PHE A 113 3.20 9.00 -12.22
CA PHE A 113 3.08 8.67 -13.64
C PHE A 113 2.12 9.60 -14.39
N ASN A 114 1.69 10.71 -13.77
CA ASN A 114 0.74 11.68 -14.33
C ASN A 114 -0.68 11.11 -14.58
N GLU A 115 -1.01 10.00 -13.92
CA GLU A 115 -2.33 9.35 -13.96
C GLU A 115 -3.19 9.74 -12.74
N PRO A 116 -4.54 9.68 -12.84
CA PRO A 116 -5.42 9.90 -11.69
C PRO A 116 -5.11 8.95 -10.53
N LEU A 117 -5.32 9.42 -9.29
CA LEU A 117 -5.16 8.58 -8.11
C LEU A 117 -6.26 7.49 -8.06
N SER A 118 -5.86 6.26 -7.74
CA SER A 118 -6.80 5.15 -7.56
C SER A 118 -7.63 5.30 -6.28
N ALA A 119 -8.74 4.57 -6.18
CA ALA A 119 -9.56 4.57 -4.97
C ALA A 119 -8.77 4.09 -3.73
N GLU A 120 -7.92 3.09 -3.91
CA GLU A 120 -7.03 2.56 -2.87
C GLU A 120 -6.02 3.63 -2.43
N SER A 121 -5.45 4.35 -3.39
CA SER A 121 -4.49 5.43 -3.12
C SER A 121 -5.16 6.57 -2.33
N LEU A 122 -6.38 6.96 -2.70
CA LEU A 122 -7.16 7.97 -1.99
C LEU A 122 -7.53 7.53 -0.56
N ALA A 123 -7.87 6.26 -0.39
CA ALA A 123 -8.19 5.71 0.92
C ALA A 123 -6.97 5.64 1.84
N VAL A 124 -5.80 5.21 1.35
CA VAL A 124 -4.55 5.27 2.13
C VAL A 124 -4.16 6.71 2.44
N LEU A 125 -4.39 7.63 1.50
CA LEU A 125 -4.15 9.06 1.72
C LEU A 125 -5.02 9.64 2.83
N SER A 126 -6.27 9.20 3.01
CA SER A 126 -7.12 9.71 4.09
C SER A 126 -6.54 9.39 5.47
N VAL A 127 -5.96 8.18 5.63
CA VAL A 127 -5.24 7.78 6.83
C VAL A 127 -3.96 8.59 6.99
N ALA A 128 -3.16 8.70 5.93
CA ALA A 128 -1.91 9.47 5.95
C ALA A 128 -2.14 10.95 6.32
N VAL A 129 -3.20 11.57 5.80
CA VAL A 129 -3.59 12.96 6.13
C VAL A 129 -3.91 13.09 7.63
N SER A 130 -4.56 12.08 8.22
CA SER A 130 -4.87 12.06 9.66
C SER A 130 -3.62 11.91 10.55
N MET A 131 -2.54 11.35 9.99
CA MET A 131 -1.21 11.25 10.64
C MET A 131 -0.37 12.52 10.43
N LEU A 132 -0.75 13.39 9.48
CA LEU A 132 -0.08 14.63 9.11
C LEU A 132 -0.73 15.87 9.74
N VAL A 133 -1.31 15.70 10.93
CA VAL A 133 -1.86 16.81 11.73
C VAL A 133 -0.72 17.52 12.47
N PRO A 134 -0.58 18.86 12.34
CA PRO A 134 0.52 19.59 12.95
C PRO A 134 0.58 19.46 14.47
N ASN A 135 -0.57 19.56 15.14
CA ASN A 135 -0.66 19.36 16.59
C ASN A 135 -0.61 17.86 16.93
N PRO A 136 0.41 17.38 17.67
CA PRO A 136 0.59 15.95 17.95
C PRO A 136 -0.54 15.35 18.81
N TRP A 137 -1.25 16.15 19.60
CA TRP A 137 -2.37 15.67 20.44
C TRP A 137 -3.64 15.37 19.66
N HIS A 138 -3.80 15.99 18.49
CA HIS A 138 -4.91 15.73 17.57
C HIS A 138 -4.53 14.80 16.42
N ARG A 139 -3.25 14.43 16.34
CA ARG A 139 -2.71 13.53 15.32
C ARG A 139 -3.17 12.10 15.61
N LEU A 140 -3.53 11.38 14.55
CA LEU A 140 -3.80 9.95 14.65
C LEU A 140 -2.57 9.25 15.28
N ASN A 141 -2.79 8.37 16.25
CA ASN A 141 -1.70 7.60 16.86
C ASN A 141 -1.44 6.31 16.06
N ALA A 142 -0.38 5.58 16.41
CA ALA A 142 0.03 4.37 15.69
C ALA A 142 -1.05 3.27 15.71
N GLU A 143 -1.73 3.07 16.84
CA GLU A 143 -2.80 2.07 16.97
C GLU A 143 -4.01 2.41 16.10
N GLY A 144 -4.43 3.68 16.11
CA GLY A 144 -5.52 4.17 15.26
C GLY A 144 -5.18 4.06 13.77
N ALA A 145 -3.93 4.36 13.39
CA ALA A 145 -3.46 4.17 12.03
C ALA A 145 -3.49 2.70 11.61
N LEU A 146 -3.03 1.80 12.48
CA LEU A 146 -3.05 0.36 12.23
C LEU A 146 -4.47 -0.15 12.00
N LEU A 147 -5.42 0.21 12.86
CA LEU A 147 -6.81 -0.21 12.75
C LEU A 147 -7.45 0.25 11.42
N GLN A 148 -7.21 1.50 11.02
CA GLN A 148 -7.72 2.03 9.76
C GLN A 148 -7.09 1.32 8.55
N LEU A 149 -5.77 1.11 8.55
CA LEU A 149 -5.08 0.43 7.46
C LEU A 149 -5.50 -1.04 7.33
N GLN A 150 -5.71 -1.74 8.45
CA GLN A 150 -6.24 -3.11 8.44
C GLN A 150 -7.65 -3.16 7.84
N THR A 151 -8.51 -2.22 8.23
CA THR A 151 -9.86 -2.10 7.68
C THR A 151 -9.81 -1.90 6.16
N LEU A 152 -8.90 -1.05 5.66
CA LEU A 152 -8.70 -0.84 4.23
C LEU A 152 -8.20 -2.11 3.54
N GLN A 153 -7.22 -2.81 4.11
CA GLN A 153 -6.69 -4.05 3.57
C GLN A 153 -7.79 -5.12 3.44
N GLU A 154 -8.64 -5.28 4.45
CA GLU A 154 -9.78 -6.19 4.40
C GLU A 154 -10.78 -5.80 3.31
N ALA A 155 -11.12 -4.51 3.22
CA ALA A 155 -12.03 -4.00 2.20
C ALA A 155 -11.51 -4.25 0.78
N PHE A 156 -10.23 -3.96 0.52
CA PHE A 156 -9.61 -4.20 -0.79
C PHE A 156 -9.50 -5.69 -1.10
N SER A 157 -9.17 -6.51 -0.10
CA SER A 157 -9.07 -7.97 -0.27
C SER A 157 -10.43 -8.57 -0.68
N ARG A 158 -11.53 -8.11 -0.08
CA ARG A 158 -12.89 -8.53 -0.45
C ARG A 158 -13.23 -8.10 -1.87
N GLN A 159 -12.87 -6.89 -2.27
CA GLN A 159 -13.14 -6.40 -3.63
C GLN A 159 -12.39 -7.22 -4.69
N VAL A 160 -11.13 -7.59 -4.42
CA VAL A 160 -10.35 -8.48 -5.30
C VAL A 160 -10.96 -9.88 -5.38
N GLN A 161 -11.47 -10.43 -4.27
CA GLN A 161 -12.14 -11.74 -4.26
C GLN A 161 -13.46 -11.73 -5.04
N LEU A 162 -14.26 -10.65 -4.94
CA LEU A 162 -15.51 -10.49 -5.68
C LEU A 162 -15.30 -10.30 -7.19
N LEU A 163 -14.14 -9.76 -7.59
CA LEU A 163 -13.78 -9.58 -9.00
C LEU A 163 -13.20 -10.86 -9.64
N ARG A 164 -12.90 -11.91 -8.86
CA ARG A 164 -12.54 -13.21 -9.42
C ARG A 164 -13.82 -13.93 -9.84
N PRO A 165 -14.05 -14.18 -11.14
CA PRO A 165 -15.20 -14.97 -11.54
C PRO A 165 -15.10 -16.35 -10.88
N SER A 166 -16.19 -16.79 -10.25
CA SER A 166 -16.36 -18.20 -9.91
C SER A 166 -16.17 -18.99 -11.21
N ILE A 167 -15.06 -19.72 -11.30
CA ILE A 167 -14.89 -20.73 -12.34
C ILE A 167 -15.91 -21.81 -12.00
N ASP A 168 -17.15 -21.62 -12.45
CA ASP A 168 -18.14 -22.69 -12.51
C ASP A 168 -17.66 -23.66 -13.59
N CYS A 169 -16.80 -24.59 -13.17
CA CYS A 169 -16.59 -25.83 -13.90
C CYS A 169 -17.91 -26.62 -13.83
N THR A 170 -18.85 -26.27 -14.71
CA THR A 170 -19.92 -27.20 -15.03
C THR A 170 -19.27 -28.40 -15.73
N PRO A 171 -19.46 -29.64 -15.24
CA PRO A 171 -18.90 -30.81 -15.90
C PRO A 171 -19.52 -30.92 -17.30
N ALA A 172 -18.66 -31.03 -18.31
CA ALA A 172 -19.08 -31.17 -19.69
C ALA A 172 -20.02 -32.38 -19.85
N PRO A 173 -21.12 -32.26 -20.63
CA PRO A 173 -22.00 -33.40 -20.87
C PRO A 173 -21.23 -34.52 -21.59
N PRO A 174 -21.55 -35.80 -21.32
CA PRO A 174 -20.86 -36.92 -21.91
C PRO A 174 -21.00 -36.87 -23.44
N ARG A 175 -19.84 -36.95 -24.11
CA ARG A 175 -19.72 -36.90 -25.56
C ARG A 175 -20.21 -38.24 -26.13
N ASN A 176 -21.46 -38.30 -26.58
CA ASN A 176 -21.93 -39.42 -27.41
C ASN A 176 -21.18 -39.37 -28.75
N SER A 177 -20.36 -40.39 -29.01
CA SER A 177 -19.67 -40.60 -30.29
C SER A 177 -20.68 -40.97 -31.40
N PRO A 178 -20.63 -40.36 -32.60
CA PRO A 178 -21.49 -40.73 -33.71
C PRO A 178 -20.91 -41.88 -34.55
N LEU A 179 -21.85 -42.69 -35.06
CA LEU A 179 -21.84 -43.38 -36.36
C LEU A 179 -20.87 -44.56 -36.55
N ASN A 180 -21.45 -45.74 -36.69
CA ASN A 180 -20.98 -46.72 -37.68
C ASN A 180 -22.16 -47.01 -38.63
N GLU A 181 -22.34 -46.13 -39.62
CA GLU A 181 -23.07 -46.46 -40.84
C GLU A 181 -22.24 -47.48 -41.62
N LYS A 182 -22.81 -48.66 -41.83
CA LYS A 182 -22.48 -49.54 -42.94
C LYS A 182 -23.78 -49.86 -43.68
N ASP A 183 -24.18 -48.94 -44.55
CA ASP A 183 -24.75 -49.31 -45.86
C ASP A 183 -23.57 -49.75 -46.74
N SER A 184 -23.63 -50.66 -47.70
CA SER A 184 -24.66 -51.43 -48.41
C SER A 184 -23.86 -52.54 -49.14
N ASP A 185 -24.36 -53.70 -49.58
CA ASP A 185 -25.27 -53.85 -50.71
C ASP A 185 -25.55 -55.35 -51.01
N GLN A 186 -26.76 -55.59 -51.52
CA GLN A 186 -27.22 -56.59 -52.53
C GLN A 186 -26.96 -58.09 -52.30
N THR A 187 -27.95 -58.93 -51.94
CA THR A 187 -29.16 -59.48 -52.66
C THR A 187 -29.00 -60.99 -52.97
N PRO A 188 -30.11 -61.75 -53.11
CA PRO A 188 -30.19 -63.19 -52.80
C PRO A 188 -30.19 -64.09 -54.06
N CYS A 189 -29.93 -65.40 -53.91
CA CYS A 189 -30.54 -66.47 -54.72
C CYS A 189 -30.14 -67.88 -54.27
N MET A 190 -31.19 -68.73 -54.16
CA MET A 190 -31.29 -70.22 -54.09
C MET A 190 -30.60 -71.01 -52.98
#